data_AF-A0A8J3DBW3-F1
#
_entry.id   AF-A0A8J3DBW3-F1
#
_cell.length_a   1.000
_cell.length_b   1.000
_cell.length_c   1.000
_cell.angle_alpha   90.00
_cell.angle_beta   90.00
_cell.angle_gamma   90.00
#
_symmetry.space_group_name_H-M   'P 1'
#
loop_
_entity.id
_entity.type
_entity.pdbx_description
1 polymer ?
#
loop_
_entity_poly.entity_id
_entity_poly.type
_entity_poly.pdbx_seq_one_letter_code
_entity_poly.pdbx_strand_id
1 'polypeptide(L)'
;MAFPGGRYEPTDEDLIRTAMREAQEEIGLRLTDVKVAGLLSELFIPPSNFLVQPVVAYIPYRPEFFPDPREVEKVLEVPLHEIQDKSIIGSSEIQVAGSFIQAPHYLIQNYKVWGATAMMISELLDVLNV
;
A
#
# COMPACT_ATOMS: atom_id res chain seq x y z
N MET A 1 -3.50 -2.25 8.02
CA MET A 1 -3.85 -2.36 6.60
C MET A 1 -2.65 -1.87 5.80
N ALA A 2 -2.26 -2.59 4.76
CA ALA A 2 -1.14 -2.26 3.91
C ALA A 2 -1.48 -2.59 2.45
N PHE A 3 -0.68 -2.07 1.52
CA PHE A 3 -0.65 -2.59 0.15
C PHE A 3 0.12 -3.91 0.12
N PRO A 4 -0.08 -4.75 -0.91
CA PRO A 4 0.71 -5.96 -1.06
C PRO A 4 2.21 -5.64 -1.17
N GLY A 5 3.06 -6.47 -0.57
CA GLY A 5 4.50 -6.26 -0.61
C GLY A 5 5.24 -6.93 0.53
N GLY A 6 6.54 -7.11 0.33
CA GLY A 6 7.40 -7.79 1.28
C GLY A 6 8.87 -7.47 1.07
N ARG A 7 9.73 -8.38 1.54
CA ARG A 7 11.18 -8.15 1.55
C ARG A 7 11.78 -8.55 0.21
N TYR A 8 12.74 -7.75 -0.27
CA TYR A 8 13.58 -8.12 -1.40
C TYR A 8 14.27 -9.48 -1.16
N GLU A 9 14.15 -10.39 -2.11
CA GLU A 9 14.87 -11.65 -2.11
C GLU A 9 16.03 -11.61 -3.13
N PRO A 10 17.16 -12.30 -2.89
CA PRO A 10 18.27 -12.34 -3.85
C PRO A 10 17.91 -12.90 -5.23
N THR A 11 16.76 -13.56 -5.35
CA THR A 11 16.19 -14.07 -6.60
C THR A 11 15.36 -13.04 -7.37
N ASP A 12 15.00 -11.92 -6.74
CA ASP A 12 14.33 -10.81 -7.40
C ASP A 12 15.37 -10.01 -8.20
N GLU A 13 15.02 -9.63 -9.44
CA GLU A 13 15.92 -8.83 -10.30
C GLU A 13 16.05 -7.37 -9.81
N ASP A 14 14.96 -6.84 -9.26
CA ASP A 14 14.85 -5.49 -8.72
C ASP A 14 13.64 -5.39 -7.76
N LEU A 15 13.39 -4.19 -7.21
CA LEU A 15 12.29 -3.94 -6.29
C LEU A 15 10.90 -3.97 -6.97
N ILE A 16 10.83 -3.78 -8.30
CA ILE A 16 9.58 -3.94 -9.05
C ILE A 16 9.20 -5.42 -9.06
N ARG A 17 10.16 -6.29 -9.34
CA ARG A 17 9.95 -7.74 -9.33
C ARG A 17 9.58 -8.25 -7.94
N THR A 18 10.19 -7.72 -6.88
CA THR A 18 9.78 -7.99 -5.49
C THR A 18 8.31 -7.64 -5.29
N ALA A 19 7.89 -6.41 -5.60
CA ALA A 19 6.49 -6.01 -5.44
C ALA A 19 5.51 -6.88 -6.24
N MET A 20 5.90 -7.27 -7.47
CA MET A 20 5.11 -8.16 -8.30
C MET A 20 5.03 -9.57 -7.71
N ARG A 21 6.14 -10.16 -7.26
CA ARG A 21 6.16 -11.49 -6.62
C ARG A 21 5.26 -11.50 -5.39
N GLU A 22 5.43 -10.54 -4.50
CA GLU A 22 4.66 -10.42 -3.26
C GLU A 22 3.16 -10.24 -3.56
N ALA A 23 2.79 -9.39 -4.53
CA ALA A 23 1.39 -9.27 -4.96
C ALA A 23 0.82 -10.59 -5.54
N GLN A 24 1.64 -11.41 -6.20
CA GLN A 24 1.22 -12.74 -6.64
C GLN A 24 1.03 -13.69 -5.46
N GLU A 25 1.94 -13.68 -4.49
CA GLU A 25 1.93 -14.55 -3.31
C GLU A 25 0.79 -14.21 -2.35
N GLU A 26 0.61 -12.93 -2.02
CA GLU A 26 -0.34 -12.47 -1.01
C GLU A 26 -1.79 -12.41 -1.53
N ILE A 27 -2.01 -11.97 -2.77
CA ILE A 27 -3.37 -11.72 -3.31
C ILE A 27 -3.67 -12.48 -4.61
N GLY A 28 -2.77 -13.35 -5.07
CA GLY A 28 -3.00 -14.20 -6.24
C GLY A 28 -2.98 -13.46 -7.58
N LEU A 29 -2.33 -12.29 -7.64
CA LEU A 29 -2.37 -11.44 -8.85
C LEU A 29 -1.66 -12.11 -10.03
N ARG A 30 -2.32 -12.15 -11.20
CA ARG A 30 -1.70 -12.63 -12.44
C ARG A 30 -0.76 -11.58 -13.01
N LEU A 31 0.54 -11.85 -12.92
CA LEU A 31 1.58 -10.89 -13.30
C LEU A 31 1.63 -10.54 -14.78
N THR A 32 1.14 -11.42 -15.66
CA THR A 32 1.09 -11.16 -17.12
C THR A 32 0.19 -10.00 -17.50
N ASP A 33 -0.74 -9.62 -16.63
CA ASP A 33 -1.76 -8.60 -16.90
C ASP A 33 -1.42 -7.25 -16.24
N VAL A 34 -0.40 -7.24 -15.38
CA VAL A 34 0.05 -6.08 -14.61
C VAL A 34 0.91 -5.18 -15.48
N LYS A 35 0.58 -3.89 -15.51
CA LYS A 35 1.37 -2.84 -16.16
C LYS A 35 1.90 -1.88 -15.11
N VAL A 36 3.22 -1.79 -14.99
CA VAL A 36 3.88 -0.84 -14.10
C VAL A 36 3.72 0.56 -14.69
N ALA A 37 3.16 1.48 -13.91
CA ALA A 37 2.99 2.88 -14.26
C ALA A 37 4.20 3.72 -13.85
N GLY A 38 4.83 3.36 -12.73
CA GLY A 38 6.01 4.05 -12.22
C GLY A 38 6.29 3.73 -10.76
N LEU A 39 7.21 4.50 -10.20
CA LEU A 39 7.64 4.41 -8.81
C LEU A 39 7.26 5.71 -8.08
N LEU A 40 6.84 5.59 -6.82
CA LEU A 40 6.75 6.73 -5.91
C LEU A 40 8.10 6.93 -5.19
N SER A 41 8.20 7.98 -4.37
CA SER A 41 9.39 8.24 -3.57
C SER A 41 9.65 7.11 -2.58
N GLU A 42 10.93 6.80 -2.35
CA GLU A 42 11.30 5.85 -1.31
C GLU A 42 10.91 6.37 0.06
N LEU A 43 10.40 5.48 0.90
CA LEU A 43 9.88 5.81 2.22
C LEU A 43 10.60 5.00 3.29
N PHE A 44 11.36 5.68 4.16
CA PHE A 44 11.95 5.05 5.32
C PHE A 44 10.92 4.87 6.43
N ILE A 45 10.80 3.65 6.97
CA ILE A 45 9.85 3.26 8.01
C ILE A 45 10.58 2.95 9.33
N PRO A 46 10.71 3.94 10.25
CA PRO A 46 11.56 3.81 11.43
C PRO A 46 11.27 2.60 12.34
N PRO A 47 9.99 2.22 12.63
CA PRO A 47 9.70 1.07 13.51
C PRO A 47 10.24 -0.26 12.98
N SER A 48 10.40 -0.38 11.67
CA SER A 48 10.81 -1.62 10.99
C SER A 48 12.22 -1.56 10.41
N ASN A 49 12.81 -0.35 10.33
CA ASN A 49 14.08 -0.07 9.68
C ASN A 49 14.14 -0.49 8.20
N PHE A 50 13.00 -0.46 7.51
CA PHE A 50 12.92 -0.69 6.06
C PHE A 50 12.93 0.64 5.30
N LEU A 51 13.61 0.64 4.15
CA LEU A 51 13.43 1.62 3.08
C LEU A 51 12.51 0.97 2.05
N VAL A 52 11.28 1.47 1.94
CA VAL A 52 10.26 0.90 1.07
C VAL A 52 10.22 1.68 -0.24
N GLN A 53 10.24 0.97 -1.37
CA GLN A 53 10.02 1.53 -2.71
C GLN A 53 8.58 1.20 -3.16
N PRO A 54 7.63 2.16 -3.14
CA PRO A 54 6.28 1.89 -3.61
C PRO A 54 6.27 1.79 -5.14
N VAL A 55 5.62 0.76 -5.66
CA VAL A 55 5.47 0.50 -7.09
C VAL A 55 4.01 0.71 -7.48
N VAL A 56 3.75 1.63 -8.41
CA VAL A 56 2.40 1.89 -8.92
C VAL A 56 2.18 1.06 -10.17
N ALA A 57 1.14 0.24 -10.17
CA ALA A 57 0.78 -0.59 -11.31
C ALA A 57 -0.74 -0.65 -11.50
N TYR A 58 -1.17 -1.02 -12.70
CA TYR A 58 -2.58 -1.15 -13.03
C TYR A 58 -2.84 -2.37 -13.90
N ILE A 59 -4.09 -2.85 -13.86
CA ILE A 59 -4.63 -3.89 -14.74
C ILE A 59 -5.81 -3.27 -15.47
N PRO A 60 -5.98 -3.47 -16.80
CA PRO A 60 -7.04 -2.84 -17.59
C PRO A 60 -8.45 -3.40 -17.32
N TYR A 61 -8.59 -4.28 -16.34
CA TYR A 61 -9.85 -4.91 -15.93
C TYR A 61 -9.79 -5.23 -14.43
N ARG A 62 -10.94 -5.52 -13.81
CA ARG A 62 -11.00 -5.94 -12.40
C ARG A 62 -10.55 -7.40 -12.26
N PRO A 63 -9.41 -7.70 -11.59
CA PRO A 63 -8.94 -9.07 -11.43
C PRO A 63 -9.77 -9.84 -10.41
N GLU A 64 -9.67 -11.17 -10.45
CA GLU A 64 -10.04 -12.01 -9.32
C GLU A 64 -8.88 -12.08 -8.33
N PHE A 65 -9.18 -12.05 -7.03
CA PHE A 65 -8.19 -12.15 -5.97
C PHE A 65 -8.25 -13.52 -5.30
N PHE A 66 -7.08 -14.10 -5.05
CA PHE A 66 -6.92 -15.38 -4.35
C PHE A 66 -5.98 -15.15 -3.16
N PRO A 67 -6.47 -14.52 -2.07
CA PRO A 67 -5.62 -14.15 -0.95
C PRO A 67 -5.06 -15.38 -0.23
N ASP A 68 -3.78 -15.34 0.14
CA ASP A 68 -3.18 -16.37 0.97
C ASP A 68 -3.64 -16.19 2.43
N PRO A 69 -4.40 -17.15 3.00
CA PRO A 69 -4.91 -17.02 4.37
C PRO A 69 -3.81 -17.01 5.45
N ARG A 70 -2.56 -17.33 5.12
CA ARG A 70 -1.43 -17.27 6.04
C ARG A 70 -0.96 -15.85 6.30
N GLU A 71 -1.18 -14.95 5.34
CA GLU A 71 -0.62 -13.59 5.35
C GLU A 71 -1.72 -12.52 5.21
N VAL A 72 -2.81 -12.83 4.50
CA VAL A 72 -3.88 -11.88 4.17
C VAL A 72 -5.22 -12.35 4.77
N GLU A 73 -5.67 -11.63 5.79
CA GLU A 73 -7.00 -11.84 6.38
C GLU A 73 -8.13 -11.40 5.44
N LYS A 74 -7.96 -10.26 4.75
CA LYS A 74 -8.99 -9.64 3.92
C LYS A 74 -8.38 -8.70 2.88
N VAL A 75 -8.89 -8.78 1.65
CA VAL A 75 -8.62 -7.80 0.59
C VAL A 75 -9.71 -6.72 0.61
N LEU A 76 -9.30 -5.46 0.57
CA LEU A 76 -10.20 -4.31 0.47
C LEU A 76 -9.94 -3.58 -0.84
N GLU A 77 -10.97 -3.49 -1.67
CA GLU A 77 -10.98 -2.66 -2.87
C GLU A 77 -11.62 -1.32 -2.51
N VAL A 78 -10.95 -0.22 -2.88
CA VAL A 78 -11.41 1.13 -2.58
C VAL A 78 -11.38 1.94 -3.87
N PRO A 79 -12.52 2.49 -4.32
CA PRO A 79 -12.54 3.37 -5.47
C PRO A 79 -11.65 4.59 -5.25
N LEU A 80 -10.91 5.00 -6.30
CA LEU A 80 -10.00 6.15 -6.22
C LEU A 80 -10.71 7.43 -5.74
N HIS A 81 -11.95 7.66 -6.17
CA HIS A 81 -12.72 8.84 -5.77
C HIS A 81 -13.10 8.87 -4.28
N GLU A 82 -13.20 7.71 -3.62
CA GLU A 82 -13.41 7.67 -2.16
C GLU A 82 -12.14 8.11 -1.44
N ILE A 83 -10.96 7.68 -1.92
CA ILE A 83 -9.67 8.05 -1.32
C ILE A 83 -9.34 9.54 -1.54
N GLN A 84 -9.85 10.14 -2.62
CA GLN A 84 -9.71 11.58 -2.91
C GLN A 84 -10.56 12.48 -1.99
N ASP A 85 -11.59 11.94 -1.34
CA ASP A 85 -12.46 12.75 -0.49
C ASP A 85 -11.72 13.18 0.79
N LYS A 86 -11.39 14.47 0.88
CA LYS A 86 -10.71 15.04 2.05
C LYS A 86 -11.50 14.88 3.35
N SER A 87 -12.80 14.61 3.30
CA SER A 87 -13.63 14.34 4.47
C SER A 87 -13.22 13.07 5.22
N ILE A 88 -12.55 12.13 4.55
CA ILE A 88 -12.08 10.88 5.18
C ILE A 88 -10.75 11.07 5.91
N ILE A 89 -10.10 12.24 5.78
CA ILE A 89 -8.83 12.53 6.43
C ILE A 89 -9.12 13.05 7.85
N GLY A 90 -8.62 12.33 8.84
CA GLY A 90 -8.71 12.70 10.25
C GLY A 90 -7.39 12.59 10.98
N SER A 91 -7.40 12.86 12.28
CA SER A 91 -6.27 12.61 13.19
C SER A 91 -6.66 11.54 14.20
N SER A 92 -5.72 10.70 14.60
CA SER A 92 -5.89 9.75 15.70
C SER A 92 -4.65 9.71 16.57
N GLU A 93 -4.87 9.51 17.86
CA GLU A 93 -3.79 9.24 18.79
C GLU A 93 -3.27 7.82 18.57
N ILE A 94 -1.98 7.69 18.34
CA ILE A 94 -1.29 6.41 18.18
C ILE A 94 -0.13 6.31 19.18
N GLN A 95 0.17 5.10 19.62
CA GLN A 95 1.31 4.84 20.50
C GLN A 95 2.54 4.47 19.66
N VAL A 96 3.61 5.23 19.78
CA VAL A 96 4.89 5.01 19.10
C VAL A 96 6.02 5.08 20.13
N ALA A 97 6.81 4.00 20.25
CA ALA A 97 7.93 3.90 21.18
C ALA A 97 7.59 4.30 22.63
N GLY A 98 6.37 3.97 23.08
CA GLY A 98 5.89 4.28 24.43
C GLY A 98 5.27 5.67 24.61
N SER A 99 5.35 6.54 23.59
CA SER A 99 4.73 7.87 23.60
C SER A 99 3.45 7.91 22.77
N PHE A 100 2.50 8.76 23.14
CA PHE A 100 1.32 9.04 22.32
C PHE A 100 1.59 10.22 21.40
N ILE A 101 1.30 10.04 20.11
CA ILE A 101 1.39 11.11 19.11
C ILE A 101 0.08 11.20 18.33
N GLN A 102 -0.26 12.40 17.87
CA GLN A 102 -1.34 12.59 16.91
C GLN A 102 -0.79 12.31 15.51
N ALA A 103 -1.43 11.38 14.79
CA ALA A 103 -1.07 11.03 13.42
C ALA A 103 -2.27 11.16 12.48
N PRO A 104 -2.08 11.69 11.27
CA PRO A 104 -3.11 11.70 10.25
C PRO A 104 -3.46 10.28 9.82
N HIS A 105 -4.74 10.07 9.47
CA HIS A 105 -5.22 8.82 8.92
C HIS A 105 -6.29 9.07 7.86
N TYR A 106 -6.43 8.13 6.94
CA TYR A 106 -7.59 7.98 6.06
C TYR A 106 -8.59 7.02 6.72
N LEU A 107 -9.87 7.37 6.75
CA LEU A 107 -10.94 6.50 7.21
C LEU A 107 -11.57 5.77 6.02
N ILE A 108 -11.10 4.55 5.75
CA ILE A 108 -11.50 3.75 4.59
C ILE A 108 -12.37 2.59 5.06
N GLN A 109 -13.64 2.56 4.65
CA GLN A 109 -14.59 1.49 5.02
C GLN A 109 -14.60 1.16 6.53
N ASN A 110 -14.55 2.20 7.37
CA ASN A 110 -14.44 2.16 8.83
C ASN A 110 -13.08 1.71 9.40
N TYR A 111 -12.09 1.46 8.56
CA TYR A 111 -10.71 1.20 8.99
C TYR A 111 -9.89 2.49 8.96
N LYS A 112 -9.13 2.73 10.04
CA LYS A 112 -8.15 3.81 10.07
C LYS A 112 -6.86 3.35 9.40
N VAL A 113 -6.54 3.94 8.25
CA VAL A 113 -5.30 3.70 7.50
C VAL A 113 -4.34 4.84 7.81
N TRP A 114 -3.18 4.51 8.39
CA TRP A 114 -2.20 5.47 8.88
C TRP A 114 -0.77 4.98 8.57
N GLY A 115 0.23 5.81 8.88
CA GLY A 115 1.64 5.46 8.70
C GLY A 115 2.02 5.28 7.23
N ALA A 116 2.87 4.28 6.94
CA ALA A 116 3.45 4.04 5.63
C ALA A 116 2.41 4.06 4.49
N THR A 117 1.31 3.33 4.68
CA THR A 117 0.24 3.22 3.69
C THR A 117 -0.46 4.55 3.44
N ALA A 118 -0.75 5.32 4.50
CA ALA A 118 -1.35 6.65 4.34
C ALA A 118 -0.40 7.63 3.64
N MET A 119 0.91 7.53 3.89
CA MET A 119 1.92 8.35 3.21
C MET A 119 1.99 8.01 1.72
N MET A 120 2.00 6.73 1.35
CA MET A 120 1.98 6.29 -0.06
C MET A 120 0.69 6.72 -0.77
N ILE A 121 -0.46 6.63 -0.09
CA ILE A 121 -1.74 7.15 -0.63
C ILE A 121 -1.63 8.65 -0.88
N SER A 122 -1.11 9.42 0.07
CA SER A 122 -0.98 10.88 -0.06
C SER A 122 -0.13 11.25 -1.27
N GLU A 123 1.04 10.61 -1.43
CA GLU A 123 1.91 10.89 -2.57
C GLU A 123 1.27 10.47 -3.90
N LEU A 124 0.58 9.32 -3.94
CA LEU A 124 -0.14 8.90 -5.14
C LEU A 124 -1.18 9.95 -5.57
N LEU A 125 -1.97 10.48 -4.63
CA LEU A 125 -2.95 11.53 -4.93
C LEU A 125 -2.29 12.82 -5.41
N ASP A 126 -1.20 13.23 -4.76
CA ASP A 126 -0.43 14.41 -5.16
C ASP A 126 0.10 14.27 -6.61
N VAL A 127 0.66 13.12 -6.97
CA VAL A 127 1.18 12.84 -8.33
C VAL A 127 0.05 12.82 -9.37
N LEU A 128 -1.12 12.31 -9.00
CA LEU A 128 -2.27 12.26 -9.89
C LEU A 128 -2.93 13.64 -10.09
N ASN A 129 -2.53 14.67 -9.33
CA ASN A 129 -3.11 16.03 -9.31
C ASN A 129 -4.62 16.03 -9.04
N VAL A 130 -5.07 15.22 -8.09
CA VAL A 130 -6.48 14.97 -7.79
C VAL A 130 -6.79 15.03 -6.30
#